data_AF-A0A957BWR8-F1
#
_entry.id   AF-A0A957BWR8-F1
#
_cell.length_a   1.000
_cell.length_b   1.000
_cell.length_c   1.000
_cell.angle_alpha   90.00
_cell.angle_beta   90.00
_cell.angle_gamma   90.00
#
_symmetry.space_group_name_H-M   'P 1'
#
loop_
_entity.id
_entity.type
_entity.pdbx_description
1 polymer ?
#
loop_
_entity_poly.entity_id
_entity_poly.type
_entity_poly.pdbx_seq_one_letter_code
_entity_poly.pdbx_strand_id
1 'polypeptide(L)'
;MTTSQIWAGKFNVSNADIDYLTNLLLERETPLSLEALALALIEKRQTDEAEKARKRYEDIRLYRPSDTFAVGQRIMFPALEHSIATITRERKGFNPDCGEFTVIGVVFEDADDKEREFASALTVDHLLNQMDEAAIAVPGIEQQSAEEVLAEHSETIIASLKKHLQESDDLISVAGKWFSRSLILDVNEGHLNLAEAVLDIIGGGPLSPQAILEQIGSIGNAPEELQVYSLNYAMMHDPRFDEVGPVGQVLWYLARLEPDEVKQEPQILRYTPIEYDLKLLTAEMETLIAELDDELSAIEPEPLGEREEASIALIYPHRRAGTLPLNAKMRAVFPTAMSTPRVWVTLVDGQDGEESIGWVVREWRYVYGKNNL
;
A
#
# COMPACT_ATOMS: atom_id res chain seq x y z
N MET A 1 -21.60 -15.10 -6.93
CA MET A 1 -20.74 -14.82 -5.77
C MET A 1 -20.63 -13.32 -5.68
N THR A 2 -20.79 -12.74 -4.49
CA THR A 2 -20.71 -11.29 -4.28
C THR A 2 -19.26 -10.83 -4.34
N THR A 3 -19.01 -9.67 -4.94
CA THR A 3 -17.69 -9.14 -5.26
C THR A 3 -16.82 -8.87 -4.03
N SER A 4 -17.44 -8.48 -2.90
CA SER A 4 -16.80 -8.38 -1.57
C SER A 4 -16.11 -9.69 -1.11
N GLN A 5 -16.62 -10.88 -1.52
CA GLN A 5 -15.97 -12.16 -1.17
C GLN A 5 -14.69 -12.44 -1.97
N ILE A 6 -14.48 -11.78 -3.12
CA ILE A 6 -13.29 -11.97 -3.95
C ILE A 6 -12.10 -11.29 -3.27
N TRP A 7 -12.28 -10.05 -2.83
CA TRP A 7 -11.24 -9.25 -2.18
C TRP A 7 -10.92 -9.72 -0.76
N ALA A 8 -11.93 -10.11 0.02
CA ALA A 8 -11.77 -10.50 1.43
C ALA A 8 -11.11 -11.87 1.68
N GLY A 9 -10.87 -12.71 0.66
CA GLY A 9 -10.28 -14.03 0.93
C GLY A 9 -9.84 -14.90 -0.24
N LYS A 10 -10.09 -14.51 -1.50
CA LYS A 10 -9.61 -15.23 -2.69
C LYS A 10 -8.75 -14.38 -3.63
N PHE A 11 -8.37 -13.18 -3.20
CA PHE A 11 -7.52 -12.32 -4.00
C PHE A 11 -6.16 -13.00 -4.23
N ASN A 12 -5.91 -13.34 -5.48
CA ASN A 12 -4.61 -13.81 -5.93
C ASN A 12 -4.19 -13.02 -7.16
N VAL A 13 -2.91 -12.68 -7.22
CA VAL A 13 -2.31 -12.03 -8.38
C VAL A 13 -1.96 -13.11 -9.40
N SER A 14 -2.31 -12.88 -10.66
CA SER A 14 -2.01 -13.77 -11.78
C SER A 14 -0.85 -13.21 -12.60
N ASN A 15 -0.23 -14.04 -13.44
CA ASN A 15 0.84 -13.57 -14.34
C ASN A 15 0.36 -12.47 -15.28
N ALA A 16 -0.90 -12.52 -15.75
CA ALA A 16 -1.47 -11.47 -16.59
C ALA A 16 -1.59 -10.11 -15.87
N ASP A 17 -1.73 -10.12 -14.54
CA ASP A 17 -1.71 -8.90 -13.74
C ASP A 17 -0.29 -8.34 -13.63
N ILE A 18 0.72 -9.20 -13.47
CA ILE A 18 2.13 -8.79 -13.47
C ILE A 18 2.54 -8.24 -14.83
N ASP A 19 2.13 -8.88 -15.92
CA ASP A 19 2.37 -8.38 -17.28
C ASP A 19 1.74 -6.99 -17.49
N TYR A 20 0.50 -6.80 -17.02
CA TYR A 20 -0.17 -5.50 -17.06
C TYR A 20 0.60 -4.43 -16.27
N LEU A 21 1.00 -4.72 -15.03
CA LEU A 21 1.74 -3.76 -14.20
C LEU A 21 3.13 -3.47 -14.76
N THR A 22 3.79 -4.46 -15.36
CA THR A 22 5.08 -4.28 -16.04
C THR A 22 4.92 -3.34 -17.23
N ASN A 23 3.90 -3.55 -18.07
CA ASN A 23 3.60 -2.65 -19.18
C ASN A 23 3.24 -1.24 -18.70
N LEU A 24 2.46 -1.12 -17.63
CA LEU A 24 2.12 0.18 -17.03
C LEU A 24 3.39 0.95 -16.60
N LEU A 25 4.34 0.27 -15.95
CA LEU A 25 5.61 0.87 -15.54
C LEU A 25 6.49 1.25 -16.74
N LEU A 26 6.48 0.44 -17.80
CA LEU A 26 7.19 0.72 -19.04
C LEU A 26 6.61 1.94 -19.76
N GLU A 27 5.29 2.04 -19.87
CA GLU A 27 4.60 3.15 -20.55
C GLU A 27 4.71 4.46 -19.79
N ARG A 28 4.62 4.40 -18.46
CA ARG A 28 4.70 5.60 -17.62
C ARG A 28 6.13 6.08 -17.37
N GLU A 29 7.13 5.23 -17.59
CA GLU A 29 8.55 5.51 -17.33
C GLU A 29 8.83 6.08 -15.91
N THR A 30 7.95 5.77 -14.94
CA THR A 30 7.99 6.29 -13.57
C THR A 30 7.89 5.17 -12.54
N PRO A 31 8.75 5.14 -11.51
CA PRO A 31 8.64 4.17 -10.41
C PRO A 31 7.40 4.41 -9.53
N LEU A 32 6.65 3.34 -9.25
CA LEU A 32 5.40 3.41 -8.48
C LEU A 32 5.49 2.66 -7.14
N SER A 33 4.75 3.12 -6.13
CA SER A 33 4.65 2.41 -4.85
C SER A 33 3.75 1.17 -4.97
N LEU A 34 3.80 0.28 -3.98
CA LEU A 34 2.91 -0.88 -3.92
C LEU A 34 1.43 -0.48 -3.88
N GLU A 35 1.10 0.59 -3.18
CA GLU A 35 -0.26 1.12 -3.06
C GLU A 35 -0.76 1.64 -4.42
N ALA A 36 0.09 2.37 -5.13
CA ALA A 36 -0.25 2.88 -6.46
C ALA A 36 -0.42 1.74 -7.49
N LEU A 37 0.43 0.70 -7.43
CA LEU A 37 0.29 -0.48 -8.28
C LEU A 37 -0.95 -1.30 -7.92
N ALA A 38 -1.26 -1.44 -6.63
CA ALA A 38 -2.46 -2.12 -6.17
C ALA A 38 -3.72 -1.39 -6.65
N LEU A 39 -3.76 -0.06 -6.52
CA LEU A 39 -4.86 0.76 -7.02
C LEU A 39 -5.06 0.57 -8.52
N ALA A 40 -4.00 0.71 -9.32
CA ALA A 40 -4.05 0.53 -10.78
C ALA A 40 -4.50 -0.88 -11.18
N LEU A 41 -4.15 -1.90 -10.40
CA LEU A 41 -4.58 -3.28 -10.61
C LEU A 41 -6.08 -3.46 -10.31
N ILE A 42 -6.56 -2.89 -9.20
CA ILE A 42 -7.97 -2.94 -8.82
C ILE A 42 -8.82 -2.22 -9.87
N GLU A 43 -8.44 -1.01 -10.27
CA GLU A 43 -9.12 -0.23 -11.31
C GLU A 43 -9.22 -1.03 -12.62
N LYS A 44 -8.11 -1.66 -13.04
CA LYS A 44 -8.08 -2.48 -14.25
C LYS A 44 -9.02 -3.67 -14.14
N ARG A 45 -9.03 -4.39 -13.02
CA ARG A 45 -9.93 -5.54 -12.82
C ARG A 45 -11.40 -5.13 -12.78
N GLN A 46 -11.73 -4.04 -12.09
CA GLN A 46 -13.08 -3.49 -12.08
C GLN A 46 -13.52 -3.05 -13.48
N THR A 47 -12.63 -2.45 -14.27
CA THR A 47 -12.91 -2.07 -15.65
C THR A 47 -13.15 -3.30 -16.53
N ASP A 48 -12.27 -4.31 -16.45
CA ASP A 48 -12.43 -5.57 -17.18
C ASP A 48 -13.75 -6.29 -16.83
N GLU A 49 -14.12 -6.30 -15.54
CA GLU A 49 -15.38 -6.87 -15.07
C GLU A 49 -16.59 -6.08 -15.57
N ALA A 50 -16.53 -4.75 -15.51
CA ALA A 50 -17.57 -3.87 -16.03
C ALA A 50 -17.74 -4.05 -17.54
N GLU A 51 -16.66 -4.18 -18.32
CA GLU A 51 -16.74 -4.46 -19.75
C GLU A 51 -17.35 -5.84 -20.05
N LYS A 52 -16.94 -6.88 -19.31
CA LYS A 52 -17.52 -8.22 -19.43
C LYS A 52 -19.01 -8.23 -19.07
N ALA A 53 -19.40 -7.52 -18.03
CA ALA A 53 -20.80 -7.35 -17.63
C ALA A 53 -21.57 -6.60 -18.72
N ARG A 54 -21.05 -5.46 -19.22
CA ARG A 54 -21.67 -4.70 -20.32
C ARG A 54 -21.91 -5.57 -21.55
N LYS A 55 -20.91 -6.35 -21.99
CA LYS A 55 -21.05 -7.31 -23.11
C LYS A 55 -22.08 -8.40 -22.80
N ARG A 56 -22.12 -8.91 -21.57
CA ARG A 56 -23.09 -9.95 -21.16
C ARG A 56 -24.53 -9.44 -21.17
N TYR A 57 -24.73 -8.15 -20.87
CA TYR A 57 -26.03 -7.50 -20.78
C TYR A 57 -26.37 -6.60 -21.97
N GLU A 58 -25.55 -6.56 -23.02
CA GLU A 58 -25.73 -5.69 -24.19
C GLU A 58 -27.08 -5.93 -24.89
N ASP A 59 -27.47 -7.20 -25.01
CA ASP A 59 -28.73 -7.62 -25.65
C ASP A 59 -29.91 -7.71 -24.66
N ILE A 60 -29.72 -7.29 -23.40
CA ILE A 60 -30.72 -7.47 -22.33
C ILE A 60 -31.29 -6.10 -21.96
N ARG A 61 -32.58 -5.90 -22.21
CA ARG A 61 -33.28 -4.67 -21.82
C ARG A 61 -33.76 -4.74 -20.37
N LEU A 62 -33.68 -3.63 -19.67
CA LEU A 62 -34.32 -3.51 -18.36
C LEU A 62 -35.85 -3.52 -18.52
N TYR A 63 -36.55 -4.30 -17.69
CA TYR A 63 -38.00 -4.29 -17.66
C TYR A 63 -38.53 -3.02 -16.97
N ARG A 64 -39.20 -2.17 -17.75
CA ARG A 64 -40.05 -1.08 -17.26
C ARG A 64 -41.47 -1.27 -17.75
N PRO A 65 -42.48 -1.23 -16.87
CA PRO A 65 -43.88 -1.36 -17.26
C PRO A 65 -44.36 -0.37 -18.34
N SER A 66 -43.76 0.83 -18.44
CA SER A 66 -44.07 1.79 -19.51
C SER A 66 -43.60 1.37 -20.90
N ASP A 67 -42.58 0.52 -20.97
CA ASP A 67 -41.89 0.22 -22.21
C ASP A 67 -42.64 -0.80 -23.05
N THR A 68 -42.33 -0.83 -24.33
CA THR A 68 -42.82 -1.82 -25.29
C THR A 68 -41.73 -2.83 -25.60
N PHE A 69 -42.13 -4.10 -25.71
CA PHE A 69 -41.23 -5.21 -25.97
C PHE A 69 -41.79 -6.10 -27.07
N ALA A 70 -40.93 -6.87 -27.72
CA ALA A 70 -41.30 -7.81 -28.77
C ALA A 70 -41.03 -9.26 -28.36
N VAL A 71 -41.81 -10.19 -28.90
CA VAL A 71 -41.60 -11.63 -28.72
C VAL A 71 -40.18 -12.01 -29.17
N GLY A 72 -39.49 -12.79 -28.34
CA GLY A 72 -38.09 -13.19 -28.53
C GLY A 72 -37.05 -12.26 -27.92
N GLN A 73 -37.43 -11.10 -27.36
CA GLN A 73 -36.50 -10.24 -26.63
C GLN A 73 -36.19 -10.78 -25.23
N ARG A 74 -34.98 -10.51 -24.76
CA ARG A 74 -34.53 -10.81 -23.39
C ARG A 74 -34.63 -9.56 -22.53
N ILE A 75 -35.22 -9.70 -21.36
CA ILE A 75 -35.44 -8.62 -20.41
C ILE A 75 -35.00 -9.00 -19.00
N MET A 76 -34.44 -8.03 -18.27
CA MET A 76 -34.00 -8.16 -16.88
C MET A 76 -35.00 -7.51 -15.94
N PHE A 77 -35.41 -8.23 -14.88
CA PHE A 77 -36.33 -7.73 -13.87
C PHE A 77 -35.59 -7.28 -12.61
N PRO A 78 -35.35 -5.97 -12.39
CA PRO A 78 -34.62 -5.49 -11.20
C PRO A 78 -35.37 -5.81 -9.90
N ALA A 79 -36.70 -5.79 -9.90
CA ALA A 79 -37.53 -6.15 -8.74
C ALA A 79 -37.57 -7.65 -8.40
N LEU A 80 -37.02 -8.50 -9.27
CA LEU A 80 -36.95 -9.95 -9.10
C LEU A 80 -35.49 -10.41 -9.08
N GLU A 81 -34.66 -9.74 -8.28
CA GLU A 81 -33.25 -10.10 -8.09
C GLU A 81 -32.44 -10.14 -9.40
N HIS A 82 -32.74 -9.23 -10.34
CA HIS A 82 -32.10 -9.14 -11.67
C HIS A 82 -32.25 -10.40 -12.53
N SER A 83 -33.30 -11.19 -12.30
CA SER A 83 -33.58 -12.37 -13.10
C SER A 83 -33.88 -12.02 -14.56
N ILE A 84 -33.36 -12.83 -15.47
CA ILE A 84 -33.46 -12.66 -16.92
C ILE A 84 -34.59 -13.54 -17.44
N ALA A 85 -35.44 -13.00 -18.29
CA ALA A 85 -36.50 -13.75 -18.94
C ALA A 85 -36.58 -13.44 -20.44
N THR A 86 -37.06 -14.42 -21.21
CA THR A 86 -37.35 -14.26 -22.64
C THR A 86 -38.85 -14.13 -22.86
N ILE A 87 -39.25 -13.18 -23.71
CA ILE A 87 -40.66 -12.92 -24.02
C ILE A 87 -41.18 -13.99 -24.99
N THR A 88 -42.22 -14.72 -24.58
CA THR A 88 -42.84 -15.81 -25.34
C THR A 88 -44.10 -15.38 -26.09
N ARG A 89 -44.87 -14.44 -25.52
CA ARG A 89 -46.14 -13.98 -26.09
C ARG A 89 -46.47 -12.55 -25.73
N GLU A 90 -47.36 -11.96 -26.51
CA GLU A 90 -47.94 -10.64 -26.27
C GLU A 90 -49.46 -10.72 -26.47
N ARG A 91 -50.25 -10.13 -25.55
CA ARG A 91 -51.71 -10.01 -25.69
C ARG A 91 -52.20 -8.66 -25.16
N LYS A 92 -53.34 -8.20 -25.67
CA LYS A 92 -53.98 -6.97 -25.15
C LYS A 92 -54.57 -7.20 -23.77
N GLY A 93 -54.30 -6.28 -22.85
CA GLY A 93 -54.86 -6.18 -21.51
C GLY A 93 -55.75 -4.95 -21.37
N PHE A 94 -56.77 -5.06 -20.53
CA PHE A 94 -57.63 -3.93 -20.17
C PHE A 94 -57.93 -3.99 -18.68
N ASN A 95 -57.71 -2.88 -17.99
CA ASN A 95 -58.11 -2.70 -16.61
C ASN A 95 -58.86 -1.36 -16.51
N PRO A 96 -60.11 -1.31 -16.00
CA PRO A 96 -60.86 -0.07 -15.80
C PRO A 96 -60.07 1.06 -15.11
N ASP A 97 -59.17 0.71 -14.20
CA ASP A 97 -58.37 1.68 -13.42
C ASP A 97 -57.08 2.11 -14.14
N CYS A 98 -56.60 1.35 -15.12
CA CYS A 98 -55.32 1.59 -15.80
C CYS A 98 -55.42 1.78 -17.31
N GLY A 99 -56.61 1.63 -17.90
CA GLY A 99 -56.85 1.70 -19.34
C GLY A 99 -56.40 0.46 -20.11
N GLU A 100 -56.08 0.67 -21.39
CA GLU A 100 -55.51 -0.35 -22.28
C GLU A 100 -53.99 -0.45 -22.05
N PHE A 101 -53.49 -1.68 -21.95
CA PHE A 101 -52.06 -1.98 -21.84
C PHE A 101 -51.75 -3.33 -22.52
N THR A 102 -50.49 -3.70 -22.58
CA THR A 102 -50.06 -4.99 -23.14
C THR A 102 -49.70 -5.95 -22.01
N VAL A 103 -50.08 -7.21 -22.12
CA VAL A 103 -49.60 -8.29 -21.25
C VAL A 103 -48.57 -9.11 -22.01
N ILE A 104 -47.34 -9.14 -21.52
CA ILE A 104 -46.26 -9.99 -22.01
C ILE A 104 -46.19 -11.27 -21.19
N GLY A 105 -46.09 -12.42 -21.85
CA GLY A 105 -45.71 -13.68 -21.22
C GLY A 105 -44.20 -13.85 -21.32
N VAL A 106 -43.57 -14.27 -20.22
CA VAL A 106 -42.12 -14.44 -20.12
C VAL A 106 -41.78 -15.77 -19.46
N VAL A 107 -40.67 -16.37 -19.89
CA VAL A 107 -40.06 -17.54 -19.25
C VAL A 107 -38.68 -17.15 -18.74
N PHE A 108 -38.45 -17.36 -17.44
CA PHE A 108 -37.19 -17.04 -16.78
C PHE A 108 -36.13 -18.10 -17.08
N GLU A 109 -34.88 -17.68 -17.27
CA GLU A 109 -33.76 -18.59 -17.56
C GLU A 109 -33.46 -19.56 -16.40
N ASP A 110 -33.76 -19.15 -15.16
CA ASP A 110 -33.45 -19.90 -13.93
C ASP A 110 -34.65 -20.72 -13.38
N ALA A 111 -35.78 -20.81 -14.09
CA ALA A 111 -37.00 -21.46 -13.60
C ALA A 111 -37.48 -22.60 -14.52
N ASP A 112 -38.20 -23.58 -13.94
CA ASP A 112 -38.78 -24.75 -14.61
C ASP A 112 -39.90 -24.40 -15.63
N ASP A 113 -39.56 -23.71 -16.73
CA ASP A 113 -40.41 -23.39 -17.89
C ASP A 113 -41.80 -22.79 -17.57
N LYS A 114 -41.98 -22.25 -16.36
CA LYS A 114 -43.25 -21.64 -15.94
C LYS A 114 -43.37 -20.24 -16.54
N GLU A 115 -44.26 -20.13 -17.51
CA GLU A 115 -44.65 -18.85 -18.09
C GLU A 115 -45.31 -17.96 -17.02
N ARG A 116 -44.75 -16.75 -16.85
CA ARG A 116 -45.32 -15.71 -15.98
C ARG A 116 -45.75 -14.53 -16.85
N GLU A 117 -46.80 -13.84 -16.42
CA GLU A 117 -47.33 -12.67 -17.14
C GLU A 117 -46.97 -11.38 -16.44
N PHE A 118 -46.56 -10.38 -17.22
CA PHE A 118 -46.22 -9.03 -16.78
C PHE A 118 -46.88 -8.00 -17.68
N ALA A 119 -47.06 -6.77 -17.19
CA ALA A 119 -47.70 -5.70 -17.92
C ALA A 119 -46.66 -4.77 -18.56
N SER A 120 -46.84 -4.47 -19.85
CA SER A 120 -46.01 -3.55 -20.62
C SER A 120 -46.89 -2.49 -21.30
N ALA A 121 -46.28 -1.42 -21.83
CA ALA A 121 -47.00 -0.28 -22.39
C ALA A 121 -48.02 0.36 -21.42
N LEU A 122 -47.77 0.30 -20.12
CA LEU A 122 -48.60 0.93 -19.09
C LEU A 122 -48.47 2.46 -19.16
N THR A 123 -49.60 3.14 -19.23
CA THR A 123 -49.67 4.61 -19.26
C THR A 123 -49.79 5.24 -17.87
N VAL A 124 -50.14 4.44 -16.87
CA VAL A 124 -50.22 4.87 -15.47
C VAL A 124 -48.81 4.89 -14.87
N ASP A 125 -48.58 5.85 -13.98
CA ASP A 125 -47.31 5.99 -13.25
C ASP A 125 -47.02 4.73 -12.41
N HIS A 126 -45.76 4.31 -12.38
CA HIS A 126 -45.32 3.10 -11.71
C HIS A 126 -43.92 3.29 -11.13
N LEU A 127 -43.67 2.83 -9.90
CA LEU A 127 -42.38 2.99 -9.21
C LEU A 127 -41.19 2.49 -10.03
N LEU A 128 -41.34 1.37 -10.73
CA LEU A 128 -40.29 0.82 -11.61
C LEU A 128 -39.94 1.72 -12.82
N ASN A 129 -40.83 2.61 -13.25
CA ASN A 129 -40.54 3.57 -14.31
C ASN A 129 -39.71 4.76 -13.80
N GLN A 130 -39.75 5.02 -12.49
CA GLN A 130 -39.01 6.10 -11.84
C GLN A 130 -37.62 5.66 -11.35
N MET A 131 -37.27 4.39 -11.53
CA MET A 131 -35.94 3.89 -11.18
C MET A 131 -34.90 4.46 -12.14
N ASP A 132 -33.95 5.21 -11.57
CA ASP A 132 -32.79 5.71 -12.29
C ASP A 132 -31.99 4.52 -12.84
N GLU A 133 -31.78 4.52 -14.14
CA GLU A 133 -31.04 3.48 -14.86
C GLU A 133 -29.61 3.37 -14.34
N ALA A 134 -29.03 4.48 -13.88
CA ALA A 134 -27.70 4.53 -13.27
C ALA A 134 -27.68 3.97 -11.85
N ALA A 135 -28.81 3.95 -11.14
CA ALA A 135 -28.91 3.42 -9.78
C ALA A 135 -29.19 1.91 -9.73
N ILE A 136 -29.45 1.28 -10.88
CA ILE A 136 -29.70 -0.15 -10.96
C ILE A 136 -28.36 -0.87 -10.98
N ALA A 137 -28.07 -1.56 -9.88
CA ALA A 137 -26.89 -2.39 -9.72
C ALA A 137 -26.88 -3.51 -10.75
N VAL A 138 -26.22 -3.32 -11.89
CA VAL A 138 -26.01 -4.40 -12.85
C VAL A 138 -25.17 -5.48 -12.16
N PRO A 139 -25.66 -6.73 -12.06
CA PRO A 139 -24.90 -7.78 -11.38
C PRO A 139 -23.52 -7.95 -12.01
N GLY A 140 -22.47 -7.89 -11.18
CA GLY A 140 -21.08 -8.02 -11.64
C GLY A 140 -20.40 -6.71 -12.04
N ILE A 141 -21.03 -5.55 -11.82
CA ILE A 141 -20.35 -4.25 -11.84
C ILE A 141 -20.11 -3.82 -10.39
N GLU A 142 -18.85 -3.64 -10.02
CA GLU A 142 -18.45 -3.13 -8.71
C GLU A 142 -18.96 -1.69 -8.54
N GLN A 143 -19.56 -1.39 -7.39
CA GLN A 143 -20.04 -0.05 -7.05
C GLN A 143 -19.07 0.71 -6.13
N GLN A 144 -18.23 -0.03 -5.41
CA GLN A 144 -17.17 0.53 -4.58
C GLN A 144 -16.05 1.09 -5.46
N SER A 145 -15.47 2.21 -5.05
CA SER A 145 -14.29 2.74 -5.73
C SER A 145 -13.07 1.86 -5.47
N ALA A 146 -12.05 1.96 -6.33
CA ALA A 146 -10.82 1.20 -6.14
C ALA A 146 -10.11 1.59 -4.82
N GLU A 147 -10.22 2.84 -4.40
CA GLU A 147 -9.68 3.34 -3.13
C GLU A 147 -10.40 2.73 -1.92
N GLU A 148 -11.73 2.58 -1.98
CA GLU A 148 -12.52 1.95 -0.92
C GLU A 148 -12.13 0.48 -0.73
N VAL A 149 -11.99 -0.26 -1.84
CA VAL A 149 -11.56 -1.66 -1.83
C VAL A 149 -10.13 -1.78 -1.27
N LEU A 150 -9.23 -0.90 -1.67
CA LEU A 150 -7.86 -0.90 -1.16
C LEU A 150 -7.83 -0.56 0.33
N ALA A 151 -8.64 0.37 0.82
CA ALA A 151 -8.71 0.71 2.23
C ALA A 151 -9.22 -0.47 3.09
N GLU A 152 -10.24 -1.18 2.61
CA GLU A 152 -10.84 -2.32 3.32
C GLU A 152 -9.94 -3.57 3.34
N HIS A 153 -9.15 -3.78 2.28
CA HIS A 153 -8.41 -5.03 2.07
C HIS A 153 -6.90 -4.84 1.81
N SER A 154 -6.33 -3.70 2.22
CA SER A 154 -4.94 -3.29 1.97
C SER A 154 -3.91 -4.37 2.31
N GLU A 155 -3.96 -4.92 3.53
CA GLU A 155 -2.98 -5.90 4.00
C GLU A 155 -2.89 -7.14 3.10
N THR A 156 -4.04 -7.69 2.71
CA THR A 156 -4.11 -8.91 1.89
C THR A 156 -3.66 -8.63 0.45
N ILE A 157 -4.13 -7.51 -0.12
CA ILE A 157 -3.81 -7.13 -1.51
C ILE A 157 -2.33 -6.80 -1.64
N ILE A 158 -1.80 -5.94 -0.77
CA ILE A 158 -0.40 -5.50 -0.80
C ILE A 158 0.54 -6.68 -0.53
N ALA A 159 0.24 -7.54 0.45
CA ALA A 159 1.08 -8.70 0.73
C ALA A 159 1.14 -9.68 -0.46
N SER A 160 -0.02 -9.97 -1.07
CA SER A 160 -0.11 -10.84 -2.24
C SER A 160 0.61 -10.24 -3.45
N LEU A 161 0.41 -8.94 -3.71
CA LEU A 161 1.06 -8.22 -4.80
C LEU A 161 2.58 -8.16 -4.62
N LYS A 162 3.05 -7.76 -3.44
CA LYS A 162 4.48 -7.69 -3.12
C LYS A 162 5.17 -9.02 -3.38
N LYS A 163 4.56 -10.14 -2.95
CA LYS A 163 5.13 -11.47 -3.18
C LYS A 163 5.32 -11.77 -4.67
N HIS A 164 4.29 -11.55 -5.50
CA HIS A 164 4.37 -11.86 -6.92
C HIS A 164 5.29 -10.89 -7.69
N LEU A 165 5.36 -9.62 -7.28
CA LEU A 165 6.32 -8.67 -7.86
C LEU A 165 7.78 -9.07 -7.54
N GLN A 166 8.04 -9.60 -6.35
CA GLN A 166 9.38 -10.09 -5.96
C GLN A 166 9.81 -11.36 -6.71
N GLU A 167 8.86 -12.16 -7.17
CA GLU A 167 9.11 -13.36 -7.98
C GLU A 167 9.40 -13.03 -9.46
N SER A 168 9.15 -11.79 -9.91
CA SER A 168 9.40 -11.34 -11.27
C SER A 168 10.86 -10.91 -11.46
N ASP A 169 11.54 -11.45 -12.48
CA ASP A 169 12.92 -11.07 -12.82
C ASP A 169 13.02 -9.68 -13.49
N ASP A 170 11.91 -9.24 -14.11
CA ASP A 170 11.83 -7.99 -14.89
C ASP A 170 11.59 -6.76 -14.02
N LEU A 171 11.15 -6.95 -12.77
CA LEU A 171 10.82 -5.87 -11.85
C LEU A 171 11.82 -5.82 -10.70
N ILE A 172 12.14 -4.61 -10.26
CA ILE A 172 12.98 -4.38 -9.10
C ILE A 172 12.32 -3.40 -8.14
N SER A 173 12.67 -3.53 -6.86
CA SER A 173 12.22 -2.61 -5.82
C SER A 173 13.39 -1.87 -5.20
N VAL A 174 13.27 -0.56 -5.08
CA VAL A 174 14.24 0.31 -4.39
C VAL A 174 13.44 1.30 -3.55
N ALA A 175 13.75 1.39 -2.26
CA ALA A 175 13.10 2.29 -1.31
C ALA A 175 11.55 2.23 -1.35
N GLY A 176 10.99 1.02 -1.46
CA GLY A 176 9.53 0.82 -1.49
C GLY A 176 8.84 1.16 -2.81
N LYS A 177 9.59 1.58 -3.84
CA LYS A 177 9.07 1.81 -5.21
C LYS A 177 9.52 0.70 -6.15
N TRP A 178 8.63 0.31 -7.04
CA TRP A 178 8.81 -0.73 -8.06
C TRP A 178 9.01 -0.12 -9.44
N PHE A 179 9.90 -0.72 -10.21
CA PHE A 179 10.19 -0.27 -11.56
C PHE A 179 10.69 -1.39 -12.47
N SER A 180 10.63 -1.15 -13.79
CA SER A 180 11.15 -2.08 -14.79
C SER A 180 12.68 -2.07 -14.81
N ARG A 181 13.29 -3.25 -14.72
CA ARG A 181 14.74 -3.43 -14.81
C ARG A 181 15.31 -2.95 -16.14
N SER A 182 14.55 -3.07 -17.22
CA SER A 182 15.00 -2.70 -18.57
C SER A 182 15.15 -1.19 -18.78
N LEU A 183 14.55 -0.38 -17.91
CA LEU A 183 14.58 1.08 -18.01
C LEU A 183 15.60 1.73 -17.06
N ILE A 184 16.28 0.96 -16.21
CA ILE A 184 17.32 1.48 -15.31
C ILE A 184 18.45 2.09 -16.15
N LEU A 185 18.86 3.31 -15.80
CA LEU A 185 19.99 3.96 -16.44
C LEU A 185 21.31 3.37 -15.96
N ASP A 186 22.29 3.32 -16.85
CA ASP A 186 23.63 2.85 -16.51
C ASP A 186 24.39 3.88 -15.66
N VAL A 187 24.36 3.69 -14.34
CA VAL A 187 25.12 4.51 -13.39
C VAL A 187 26.53 3.93 -13.28
N ASN A 188 27.45 4.49 -14.07
CA ASN A 188 28.86 4.11 -14.00
C ASN A 188 29.59 4.60 -12.73
N GLU A 189 30.81 4.10 -12.54
CA GLU A 189 31.70 4.43 -11.43
C GLU A 189 32.00 5.94 -11.32
N GLY A 190 32.03 6.67 -12.44
CA GLY A 190 32.23 8.12 -12.46
C GLY A 190 31.11 8.86 -11.73
N HIS A 191 29.85 8.48 -11.95
CA HIS A 191 28.71 9.06 -11.22
C HIS A 191 28.78 8.75 -9.73
N LEU A 192 29.16 7.53 -9.35
CA LEU A 192 29.30 7.15 -7.95
C LEU A 192 30.46 7.90 -7.27
N ASN A 193 31.57 8.13 -7.98
CA ASN A 193 32.68 8.93 -7.46
C ASN A 193 32.28 10.40 -7.25
N LEU A 194 31.44 10.96 -8.13
CA LEU A 194 30.87 12.29 -7.95
C LEU A 194 29.91 12.32 -6.75
N ALA A 195 29.03 11.31 -6.61
CA ALA A 195 28.15 11.19 -5.45
C ALA A 195 28.94 11.11 -4.13
N GLU A 196 30.01 10.33 -4.10
CA GLU A 196 30.91 10.26 -2.93
C GLU A 196 31.54 11.62 -2.63
N ALA A 197 32.05 12.32 -3.65
CA ALA A 197 32.64 13.65 -3.46
C ALA A 197 31.62 14.67 -2.92
N VAL A 198 30.38 14.64 -3.41
CA VAL A 198 29.30 15.52 -2.94
C VAL A 198 29.00 15.27 -1.47
N LEU A 199 28.89 14.01 -1.05
CA LEU A 199 28.67 13.66 0.35
C LEU A 199 29.89 13.99 1.23
N ASP A 200 31.11 13.81 0.72
CA ASP A 200 32.34 14.09 1.47
C ASP A 200 32.49 15.58 1.80
N ILE A 201 32.12 16.47 0.87
CA ILE A 201 32.17 17.94 1.06
C ILE A 201 31.36 18.39 2.27
N ILE A 202 30.26 17.70 2.58
CA ILE A 202 29.38 18.02 3.71
C ILE A 202 29.61 17.11 4.93
N GLY A 203 30.77 16.44 5.00
CA GLY A 203 31.13 15.62 6.16
C GLY A 203 30.42 14.26 6.22
N GLY A 204 30.01 13.72 5.07
CA GLY A 204 29.47 12.37 4.93
C GLY A 204 27.99 12.29 4.62
N GLY A 205 27.20 13.35 4.82
CA GLY A 205 25.76 13.36 4.59
C GLY A 205 24.95 13.74 5.84
N PRO A 206 23.66 13.39 5.88
CA PRO A 206 22.90 12.74 4.81
C PRO A 206 22.48 13.71 3.69
N LEU A 207 22.31 13.19 2.47
CA LEU A 207 21.60 13.91 1.40
C LEU A 207 20.52 13.05 0.76
N SER A 208 19.47 13.71 0.28
CA SER A 208 18.51 13.08 -0.62
C SER A 208 19.16 12.80 -1.97
N PRO A 209 18.72 11.75 -2.69
CA PRO A 209 19.24 11.45 -4.01
C PRO A 209 18.96 12.57 -5.03
N GLN A 210 17.91 13.37 -4.84
CA GLN A 210 17.65 14.57 -5.64
C GLN A 210 18.75 15.61 -5.45
N ALA A 211 19.12 15.90 -4.19
CA ALA A 211 20.18 16.86 -3.89
C ALA A 211 21.54 16.39 -4.40
N ILE A 212 21.82 15.08 -4.33
CA ILE A 212 23.03 14.49 -4.92
C ILE A 212 23.00 14.64 -6.45
N LEU A 213 21.89 14.30 -7.09
CA LEU A 213 21.73 14.38 -8.54
C LEU A 213 21.87 15.82 -9.05
N GLU A 214 21.35 16.81 -8.33
CA GLU A 214 21.48 18.23 -8.67
C GLU A 214 22.96 18.67 -8.73
N GLN A 215 23.80 18.18 -7.80
CA GLN A 215 25.23 18.48 -7.77
C GLN A 215 26.03 17.73 -8.83
N ILE A 216 25.63 16.49 -9.16
CA ILE A 216 26.22 15.69 -10.25
C ILE A 216 25.81 16.26 -11.63
N GLY A 217 24.64 16.91 -11.70
CA GLY A 217 24.05 17.49 -12.89
C GLY A 217 23.04 16.56 -13.55
N SER A 218 23.49 15.43 -14.09
CA SER A 218 22.62 14.42 -14.71
C SER A 218 23.37 13.11 -14.93
N ILE A 219 22.64 12.00 -14.90
CA ILE A 219 23.12 10.65 -15.24
C ILE A 219 22.88 10.34 -16.73
N GLY A 220 21.92 11.00 -17.36
CA GLY A 220 21.57 10.75 -18.76
C GLY A 220 20.33 11.53 -19.21
N ASN A 221 19.93 11.33 -20.47
CA ASN A 221 18.77 12.00 -21.04
C ASN A 221 17.47 11.25 -20.69
N ALA A 222 17.02 11.41 -19.45
CA ALA A 222 15.84 10.74 -18.90
C ALA A 222 15.12 11.66 -17.88
N PRO A 223 13.83 11.39 -17.58
CA PRO A 223 13.13 12.09 -16.50
C PRO A 223 13.89 12.02 -15.17
N GLU A 224 13.79 13.07 -14.36
CA GLU A 224 14.50 13.17 -13.07
C GLU A 224 14.19 12.00 -12.14
N GLU A 225 12.92 11.57 -12.06
CA GLU A 225 12.51 10.43 -11.23
C GLU A 225 13.24 9.14 -11.59
N LEU A 226 13.49 8.92 -12.88
CA LEU A 226 14.22 7.75 -13.37
C LEU A 226 15.72 7.84 -13.05
N GLN A 227 16.29 9.05 -13.15
CA GLN A 227 17.68 9.29 -12.75
C GLN A 227 17.87 9.06 -11.24
N VAL A 228 16.98 9.60 -10.41
CA VAL A 228 16.96 9.40 -8.95
C VAL A 228 16.83 7.92 -8.60
N TYR A 229 15.92 7.21 -9.26
CA TYR A 229 15.72 5.77 -9.02
C TYR A 229 16.96 4.95 -9.39
N SER A 230 17.55 5.23 -10.55
CA SER A 230 18.77 4.55 -11.02
C SER A 230 19.96 4.84 -10.10
N LEU A 231 20.09 6.09 -9.62
CA LEU A 231 21.11 6.49 -8.65
C LEU A 231 20.95 5.73 -7.33
N ASN A 232 19.74 5.69 -6.78
CA ASN A 232 19.45 4.93 -5.56
C ASN A 232 19.79 3.45 -5.73
N TYR A 233 19.40 2.85 -6.87
CA TYR A 233 19.72 1.46 -7.16
C TYR A 233 21.23 1.23 -7.15
N ALA A 234 22.00 2.08 -7.82
CA ALA A 234 23.45 1.94 -7.89
C ALA A 234 24.14 2.15 -6.53
N MET A 235 23.74 3.18 -5.78
CA MET A 235 24.29 3.47 -4.44
C MET A 235 23.96 2.35 -3.45
N MET A 236 22.77 1.76 -3.51
CA MET A 236 22.38 0.64 -2.66
C MET A 236 23.23 -0.61 -2.86
N HIS A 237 23.84 -0.77 -4.04
CA HIS A 237 24.72 -1.89 -4.37
C HIS A 237 26.21 -1.56 -4.22
N ASP A 238 26.56 -0.34 -3.80
CA ASP A 238 27.95 0.10 -3.60
C ASP A 238 28.23 0.28 -2.10
N PRO A 239 29.22 -0.43 -1.53
CA PRO A 239 29.47 -0.46 -0.09
C PRO A 239 29.96 0.86 0.51
N ARG A 240 30.26 1.88 -0.31
CA ARG A 240 30.64 3.20 0.18
C ARG A 240 29.46 3.99 0.75
N PHE A 241 28.25 3.68 0.30
CA PHE A 241 27.05 4.40 0.68
C PHE A 241 26.22 3.57 1.64
N ASP A 242 25.65 4.23 2.65
CA ASP A 242 24.64 3.67 3.51
C ASP A 242 23.35 4.48 3.39
N GLU A 243 22.23 3.77 3.34
CA GLU A 243 20.90 4.37 3.37
C GLU A 243 20.54 4.60 4.83
N VAL A 244 20.23 5.83 5.21
CA VAL A 244 20.04 6.22 6.61
C VAL A 244 18.72 6.97 6.83
N GLY A 245 17.81 6.90 5.85
CA GLY A 245 16.55 7.62 5.86
C GLY A 245 15.47 6.95 6.73
N PRO A 246 14.55 7.73 7.29
CA PRO A 246 13.34 7.18 7.90
C PRO A 246 12.39 6.62 6.83
N VAL A 247 11.38 5.86 7.25
CA VAL A 247 10.35 5.32 6.33
C VAL A 247 9.79 6.43 5.43
N GLY A 248 9.78 6.16 4.11
CA GLY A 248 9.25 7.06 3.09
C GLY A 248 10.25 8.11 2.58
N GLN A 249 11.45 8.18 3.17
CA GLN A 249 12.52 9.08 2.73
C GLN A 249 13.79 8.28 2.46
N VAL A 250 14.49 8.62 1.38
CA VAL A 250 15.80 8.04 1.07
C VAL A 250 16.85 9.09 1.34
N LEU A 251 17.76 8.77 2.25
CA LEU A 251 18.89 9.61 2.60
C LEU A 251 20.16 8.77 2.53
N TRP A 252 21.18 9.29 1.86
CA TRP A 252 22.45 8.61 1.69
C TRP A 252 23.54 9.24 2.55
N TYR A 253 24.34 8.40 3.18
CA TYR A 253 25.51 8.77 3.97
C TYR A 253 26.74 7.98 3.51
N LEU A 254 27.94 8.50 3.73
CA LEU A 254 29.18 7.77 3.48
C LEU A 254 29.51 6.84 4.64
N ALA A 255 29.49 5.53 4.37
CA ALA A 255 29.72 4.50 5.36
C ALA A 255 31.04 4.69 6.14
N ARG A 256 32.10 5.17 5.46
CA ARG A 256 33.40 5.42 6.12
C ARG A 256 33.38 6.57 7.13
N LEU A 257 32.48 7.55 6.97
CA LEU A 257 32.39 8.73 7.85
C LEU A 257 31.39 8.56 8.99
N GLU A 258 30.65 7.45 9.05
CA GLU A 258 29.77 7.20 10.18
C GLU A 258 30.58 7.11 11.49
N PRO A 259 30.00 7.52 12.63
CA PRO A 259 30.63 7.34 13.93
C PRO A 259 30.92 5.86 14.24
N ASP A 260 31.99 5.60 15.00
CA ASP A 260 32.35 4.22 15.37
C ASP A 260 31.27 3.57 16.24
N GLU A 261 30.59 4.35 17.08
CA GLU A 261 29.44 3.93 17.89
C GLU A 261 28.21 3.58 17.06
N VAL A 262 28.18 3.91 15.77
CA VAL A 262 27.09 3.54 14.85
C VAL A 262 27.49 2.33 14.02
N LYS A 263 28.79 2.17 13.74
CA LYS A 263 29.37 1.02 13.03
C LYS A 263 29.52 -0.21 13.91
N GLN A 264 29.74 -0.03 15.22
CA GLN A 264 30.05 -1.11 16.16
C GLN A 264 29.41 -0.86 17.52
N GLU A 265 28.89 -1.93 18.13
CA GLU A 265 28.31 -1.87 19.46
C GLU A 265 29.40 -1.47 20.48
N PRO A 266 29.21 -0.37 21.23
CA PRO A 266 30.13 0.04 22.28
C PRO A 266 30.34 -1.09 23.29
N GLN A 267 31.60 -1.36 23.64
CA GLN A 267 31.95 -2.50 24.51
C GLN A 267 31.22 -2.49 25.86
N ILE A 268 30.89 -1.31 26.37
CA ILE A 268 30.18 -1.15 27.65
C ILE A 268 28.70 -1.51 27.57
N LEU A 269 28.10 -1.51 26.37
CA LEU A 269 26.70 -1.90 26.14
C LEU A 269 26.55 -3.40 25.85
N ARG A 270 27.66 -4.09 25.53
CA ARG A 270 27.65 -5.52 25.21
C ARG A 270 27.20 -6.37 26.40
N TYR A 271 25.95 -6.80 26.34
CA TYR A 271 25.36 -7.68 27.34
C TYR A 271 25.50 -9.16 26.93
N THR A 272 25.90 -10.01 27.88
CA THR A 272 25.83 -11.46 27.74
C THR A 272 24.58 -11.97 28.46
N PRO A 273 23.56 -12.47 27.75
CA PRO A 273 22.33 -12.95 28.36
C PRO A 273 22.59 -14.02 29.41
N ILE A 274 21.97 -13.84 30.58
CA ILE A 274 21.89 -14.86 31.61
C ILE A 274 20.54 -15.54 31.45
N GLU A 275 20.53 -16.87 31.28
CA GLU A 275 19.28 -17.62 31.26
C GLU A 275 18.64 -17.66 32.66
N TYR A 276 17.37 -17.30 32.75
CA TYR A 276 16.56 -17.42 33.95
C TYR A 276 15.11 -17.74 33.60
N ASP A 277 14.38 -18.39 34.51
CA ASP A 277 12.96 -18.68 34.34
C ASP A 277 12.13 -17.47 34.79
N LEU A 278 11.42 -16.84 33.86
CA LEU A 278 10.53 -15.70 34.11
C LEU A 278 9.46 -16.02 35.16
N LYS A 279 9.05 -17.29 35.31
CA LYS A 279 8.04 -17.71 36.29
C LYS A 279 8.53 -17.63 37.74
N LEU A 280 9.83 -17.45 37.95
CA LEU A 280 10.43 -17.29 39.27
C LEU A 280 10.48 -15.82 39.71
N LEU A 281 10.12 -14.88 38.84
CA LEU A 281 10.04 -13.47 39.19
C LEU A 281 8.85 -13.21 40.12
N THR A 282 9.08 -12.39 41.15
CA THR A 282 7.99 -11.88 41.99
C THR A 282 7.32 -10.70 41.30
N ALA A 283 6.08 -10.38 41.68
CA ALA A 283 5.38 -9.21 41.16
C ALA A 283 6.16 -7.89 41.39
N GLU A 284 6.93 -7.79 42.48
CA GLU A 284 7.82 -6.66 42.75
C GLU A 284 8.98 -6.57 41.75
N MET A 285 9.57 -7.71 41.36
CA MET A 285 10.62 -7.77 40.33
C MET A 285 10.07 -7.44 38.94
N GLU A 286 8.88 -7.93 38.60
CA GLU A 286 8.20 -7.60 37.34
C GLU A 286 7.91 -6.09 37.25
N THR A 287 7.44 -5.49 38.34
CA THR A 287 7.21 -4.04 38.44
C THR A 287 8.52 -3.28 38.21
N LEU A 288 9.62 -3.72 38.83
CA LEU A 288 10.92 -3.10 38.65
C LEU A 288 11.42 -3.19 37.20
N ILE A 289 11.22 -4.31 36.51
CA ILE A 289 11.58 -4.46 35.09
C ILE A 289 10.77 -3.48 34.23
N ALA A 290 9.47 -3.35 34.50
CA ALA A 290 8.59 -2.42 33.81
C ALA A 290 8.91 -0.94 34.10
N GLU A 291 9.39 -0.63 35.30
CA GLU A 291 9.85 0.72 35.69
C GLU A 291 11.20 1.08 35.07
N LEU A 292 12.15 0.13 35.03
CA LEU A 292 13.46 0.33 34.40
C LEU A 292 13.32 0.51 32.89
N ASP A 293 12.55 -0.36 32.24
CA ASP A 293 12.24 -0.31 30.79
C ASP A 293 13.46 0.13 29.98
N ASP A 294 14.52 -0.68 30.03
CA ASP A 294 15.72 -0.44 29.24
C ASP A 294 15.61 -1.08 27.85
N GLU A 295 16.67 -1.00 27.06
CA GLU A 295 16.73 -1.57 25.73
C GLU A 295 16.69 -3.10 25.74
N LEU A 296 17.05 -3.77 26.84
CA LEU A 296 17.12 -5.22 26.99
C LEU A 296 15.85 -5.82 27.60
N SER A 297 14.99 -5.00 28.21
CA SER A 297 13.69 -5.40 28.73
C SER A 297 12.83 -6.11 27.67
N ALA A 298 12.26 -7.25 28.04
CA ALA A 298 11.36 -8.05 27.21
C ALA A 298 9.94 -7.45 27.16
N ILE A 299 9.85 -6.16 26.86
CA ILE A 299 8.60 -5.41 26.75
C ILE A 299 8.32 -5.18 25.26
N GLU A 300 7.12 -5.57 24.84
CA GLU A 300 6.67 -5.31 23.47
C GLU A 300 6.47 -3.79 23.29
N PRO A 301 7.04 -3.20 22.24
CA PRO A 301 6.84 -1.78 21.95
C PRO A 301 5.41 -1.53 21.50
N GLU A 302 4.88 -0.38 21.87
CA GLU A 302 3.63 0.12 21.29
C GLU A 302 3.84 0.48 19.80
N PRO A 303 2.79 0.46 18.97
CA PRO A 303 2.84 0.94 17.60
C PRO A 303 3.40 2.36 17.48
N LEU A 304 4.16 2.60 16.42
CA LEU A 304 4.77 3.90 16.13
C LEU A 304 3.69 4.99 16.02
N GLY A 305 3.90 6.12 16.71
CA GLY A 305 2.99 7.27 16.69
C GLY A 305 1.85 7.20 17.71
N GLU A 306 1.71 6.13 18.49
CA GLU A 306 0.77 6.09 19.62
C GLU A 306 1.23 6.96 20.80
N ARG A 307 2.51 7.35 20.80
CA ARG A 307 3.08 8.26 21.80
C ARG A 307 3.86 9.39 21.14
N GLU A 308 3.68 10.58 21.68
CA GLU A 308 4.48 11.77 21.35
C GLU A 308 5.64 11.97 22.33
N GLU A 309 5.56 11.38 23.52
CA GLU A 309 6.53 11.55 24.60
C GLU A 309 6.90 10.19 25.22
N ALA A 310 8.20 10.03 25.54
CA ALA A 310 8.72 8.90 26.28
C ALA A 310 9.75 9.36 27.32
N SER A 311 9.74 8.72 28.49
CA SER A 311 10.78 8.88 29.51
C SER A 311 11.69 7.66 29.51
N ILE A 312 12.96 7.88 29.83
CA ILE A 312 13.98 6.84 29.90
C ILE A 312 14.71 6.87 31.24
N ALA A 313 15.09 5.69 31.72
CA ALA A 313 16.08 5.57 32.79
C ALA A 313 17.49 5.58 32.18
N LEU A 314 18.23 6.69 32.34
CA LEU A 314 19.60 6.76 31.84
C LEU A 314 20.55 5.97 32.74
N ILE A 315 20.80 4.72 32.38
CA ILE A 315 21.72 3.83 33.10
C ILE A 315 23.20 4.16 32.83
N TYR A 316 24.07 3.72 33.74
CA TYR A 316 25.50 4.03 33.70
C TYR A 316 26.20 3.66 32.36
N PRO A 317 25.96 2.47 31.76
CA PRO A 317 26.55 2.12 30.46
C PRO A 317 26.23 3.13 29.35
N HIS A 318 24.95 3.50 29.21
CA HIS A 318 24.48 4.48 28.23
C HIS A 318 25.06 5.87 28.46
N ARG A 319 25.04 6.36 29.70
CA ARG A 319 25.68 7.63 30.06
C ARG A 319 27.16 7.65 29.72
N ARG A 320 27.87 6.54 29.97
CA ARG A 320 29.32 6.44 29.70
C ARG A 320 29.63 6.34 28.21
N ALA A 321 28.73 5.73 27.42
CA ALA A 321 28.82 5.61 25.97
C ALA A 321 28.30 6.84 25.21
N GLY A 322 27.68 7.81 25.89
CA GLY A 322 27.06 8.96 25.21
C GLY A 322 25.84 8.58 24.37
N THR A 323 25.08 7.58 24.81
CA THR A 323 23.92 7.02 24.10
C THR A 323 22.66 7.07 24.96
N LEU A 324 21.50 6.95 24.33
CA LEU A 324 20.19 6.79 24.97
C LEU A 324 19.65 5.39 24.68
N PRO A 325 19.11 4.67 25.68
CA PRO A 325 18.51 3.35 25.47
C PRO A 325 17.24 3.47 24.61
N LEU A 326 17.15 2.72 23.52
CA LEU A 326 15.96 2.68 22.67
C LEU A 326 14.97 1.63 23.21
N ASN A 327 14.33 1.95 24.34
CA ASN A 327 13.38 1.07 25.03
C ASN A 327 12.03 0.94 24.32
N ALA A 328 11.09 0.20 24.91
CA ALA A 328 9.76 -0.04 24.31
C ALA A 328 9.00 1.27 24.01
N LYS A 329 9.03 2.24 24.94
CA LYS A 329 8.37 3.53 24.78
C LYS A 329 9.06 4.42 23.75
N MET A 330 10.39 4.49 23.73
CA MET A 330 11.13 5.30 22.75
C MET A 330 10.91 4.81 21.32
N ARG A 331 10.77 3.50 21.09
CA ARG A 331 10.48 2.94 19.76
C ARG A 331 9.12 3.38 19.20
N ALA A 332 8.18 3.80 20.04
CA ALA A 332 6.91 4.37 19.62
C ALA A 332 7.03 5.85 19.18
N VAL A 333 8.14 6.52 19.54
CA VAL A 333 8.41 7.94 19.24
C VAL A 333 9.40 8.09 18.07
N PHE A 334 10.51 7.34 18.10
CA PHE A 334 11.57 7.47 17.10
C PHE A 334 11.16 6.88 15.75
N PRO A 335 11.55 7.52 14.63
CA PRO A 335 11.21 7.03 13.31
C PRO A 335 11.82 5.64 13.06
N THR A 336 11.12 4.85 12.26
CA THR A 336 11.60 3.55 11.80
C THR A 336 12.20 3.68 10.39
N ALA A 337 12.75 2.59 9.87
CA ALA A 337 13.18 2.51 8.47
C ALA A 337 12.78 1.17 7.85
N MET A 338 12.61 1.17 6.52
CA MET A 338 12.22 0.01 5.74
C MET A 338 13.38 -0.97 5.55
N SER A 339 14.55 -0.47 5.16
CA SER A 339 15.70 -1.25 4.73
C SER A 339 16.89 -1.15 5.66
N THR A 340 17.10 0.01 6.28
CA THR A 340 18.32 0.28 7.03
C THR A 340 18.23 -0.08 8.53
N PRO A 341 19.29 -0.67 9.11
CA PRO A 341 19.38 -0.89 10.54
C PRO A 341 19.61 0.40 11.34
N ARG A 342 19.94 1.52 10.66
CA ARG A 342 20.27 2.78 11.33
C ARG A 342 19.61 3.98 10.66
N VAL A 343 19.06 4.87 11.47
CA VAL A 343 18.31 6.03 10.98
C VAL A 343 18.99 7.29 11.45
N TRP A 344 19.31 8.18 10.51
CA TRP A 344 19.79 9.51 10.82
C TRP A 344 18.62 10.39 11.22
N VAL A 345 18.77 11.12 12.33
CA VAL A 345 17.73 12.01 12.85
C VAL A 345 18.35 13.32 13.33
N THR A 346 17.56 14.40 13.27
CA THR A 346 17.89 15.64 13.97
C THR A 346 17.31 15.57 15.38
N LEU A 347 18.15 15.71 16.39
CA LEU A 347 17.75 15.85 17.79
C LEU A 347 17.70 17.33 18.13
N VAL A 348 16.56 17.80 18.61
CA VAL A 348 16.34 19.20 19.01
C VAL A 348 16.26 19.27 20.52
N ASP A 349 17.12 20.07 21.15
CA ASP A 349 17.04 20.31 22.59
C ASP A 349 15.82 21.18 22.92
N GLY A 350 14.94 20.68 23.79
CA GLY A 350 13.70 21.39 24.15
C GLY A 350 13.91 22.67 24.96
N GLN A 351 15.11 22.92 25.51
CA GLN A 351 15.38 24.11 26.34
C GLN A 351 15.80 25.33 25.53
N ASP A 352 16.64 25.15 24.51
CA ASP A 352 17.22 26.23 23.70
C ASP A 352 16.97 26.08 22.19
N GLY A 353 16.43 24.96 21.74
CA GLY A 353 16.19 24.66 20.33
C GLY A 353 17.45 24.30 19.56
N GLU A 354 18.57 24.01 20.23
CA GLU A 354 19.80 23.60 19.56
C GLU A 354 19.58 22.27 18.82
N GLU A 355 19.90 22.26 17.52
CA GLU A 355 19.84 21.06 16.69
C GLU A 355 21.18 20.32 16.76
N SER A 356 21.10 19.01 16.92
CA SER A 356 22.24 18.11 16.96
C SER A 356 21.96 16.84 16.14
N ILE A 357 23.04 16.19 15.73
CA ILE A 357 22.96 14.99 14.89
C ILE A 357 22.74 13.77 15.79
N GLY A 358 21.69 13.01 15.48
CA GLY A 358 21.38 11.74 16.11
C GLY A 358 21.41 10.57 15.11
N TRP A 359 21.70 9.39 15.65
CA TRP A 359 21.71 8.11 14.96
C TRP A 359 20.95 7.11 15.79
N VAL A 360 19.82 6.64 15.26
CA VAL A 360 19.04 5.56 15.86
C VAL A 360 19.63 4.25 15.38
N VAL A 361 20.33 3.52 16.23
CA VAL A 361 20.91 2.22 15.94
C VAL A 361 19.92 1.14 16.38
N ARG A 362 19.10 0.65 15.44
CA ARG A 362 17.97 -0.22 15.75
C ARG A 362 18.40 -1.63 16.11
N GLU A 363 19.46 -2.13 15.46
CA GLU A 363 20.00 -3.47 15.69
C GLU A 363 20.39 -3.68 17.16
N TRP A 364 21.07 -2.70 17.76
CA TRP A 364 21.52 -2.74 19.16
C TRP A 364 20.67 -1.88 20.10
N ARG A 365 19.56 -1.32 19.60
CA ARG A 365 18.53 -0.61 20.37
C ARG A 365 19.08 0.57 21.20
N TYR A 366 19.77 1.51 20.55
CA TYR A 366 20.11 2.79 21.19
C TYR A 366 20.14 3.96 20.21
N VAL A 367 20.12 5.17 20.75
CA VAL A 367 20.33 6.41 20.01
C VAL A 367 21.68 7.01 20.38
N TYR A 368 22.53 7.27 19.39
CA TYR A 368 23.80 7.96 19.54
C TYR A 368 23.66 9.39 19.03
N GLY A 369 24.07 10.42 19.78
CA GLY A 369 23.84 11.79 19.28
C GLY A 369 24.08 12.96 20.22
N LYS A 370 24.77 12.78 21.36
CA LYS A 370 25.20 13.94 22.16
C LYS A 370 26.53 13.66 22.84
N ASN A 371 27.51 14.53 22.58
CA ASN A 371 28.84 14.50 23.20
C ASN A 371 28.84 14.83 24.71
N ASN A 372 27.68 15.17 25.30
CA ASN A 372 27.51 15.42 26.73
C ASN A 372 26.09 15.03 27.17
N LEU A 373 25.94 13.84 27.78
CA LEU A 373 24.76 13.42 28.56
C LEU A 373 25.02 13.51 30.08
#